data_AF-A0A085YZV8-F1
#
_entry.id   AF-A0A085YZV8-F1
#
_cell.length_a   1.000
_cell.length_b   1.000
_cell.length_c   1.000
_cell.angle_alpha   90.00
_cell.angle_beta   90.00
_cell.angle_gamma   90.00
#
_symmetry.space_group_name_H-M   'P 1'
#
loop_
_entity.id
_entity.type
_entity.pdbx_description
1 polymer ?
#
loop_
_entity_poly.entity_id
_entity_poly.type
_entity_poly.pdbx_seq_one_letter_code
_entity_poly.pdbx_strand_id
1 'polypeptide(L)'
;MARVKPKRHGVITDMTAMCDVAFLLLTFFILTTQFKKPDVEQIKPPSSISEKLLPDASLMTINATPDGKFYFQPVDNASERVDLLKKMGEKYNLPAFSPNEIAAFQRVQAVGVPMAQLKSFLNLSEDERKNYKSPTGIPMDSTNKQLVDWVEQSLSVNPDYKLAIKGDVTTEYPKVKSLFEGLRDIDFLKFWLITSQEGKPNE
;
A
#
# COMPACT_ATOMS: atom_id res chain seq x y z
N MET A 1 23.76 77.63 -5.19
CA MET A 1 23.65 76.85 -3.94
C MET A 1 23.65 75.37 -4.29
N ALA A 2 24.54 74.57 -3.68
CA ALA A 2 24.60 73.13 -3.94
C ALA A 2 23.36 72.44 -3.35
N ARG A 3 22.64 71.68 -4.18
CA ARG A 3 21.46 70.91 -3.77
C ARG A 3 21.91 69.78 -2.85
N VAL A 4 21.56 69.88 -1.55
CA VAL A 4 21.90 68.87 -0.54
C VAL A 4 21.30 67.52 -0.95
N LYS A 5 22.16 66.52 -1.15
CA LYS A 5 21.72 65.14 -1.41
C LYS A 5 21.22 64.53 -0.09
N PRO A 6 19.96 64.06 -0.01
CA PRO A 6 19.46 63.40 1.19
C PRO A 6 20.22 62.08 1.43
N LYS A 7 20.63 61.83 2.67
CA LYS A 7 21.26 60.56 3.08
C LYS A 7 20.24 59.43 2.93
N ARG A 8 20.54 58.46 2.08
CA ARG A 8 19.80 57.19 2.00
C ARG A 8 20.08 56.40 3.27
N HIS A 9 19.07 56.19 4.11
CA HIS A 9 19.14 55.21 5.18
C HIS A 9 18.87 53.84 4.56
N GLY A 10 19.78 52.89 4.74
CA GLY A 10 19.55 51.52 4.33
C GLY A 10 18.34 50.98 5.09
N VAL A 11 17.33 50.50 4.38
CA VAL A 11 16.22 49.78 5.01
C VAL A 11 16.76 48.43 5.46
N ILE A 12 17.00 48.27 6.75
CA ILE A 12 17.33 46.97 7.34
C ILE A 12 15.99 46.27 7.57
N THR A 13 15.61 45.37 6.67
CA THR A 13 14.45 44.50 6.86
C THR A 13 14.75 43.48 7.95
N ASP A 14 13.99 43.52 9.04
CA ASP A 14 14.04 42.52 10.09
C ASP A 14 13.48 41.19 9.56
N MET A 15 14.36 40.20 9.41
CA MET A 15 14.01 38.86 8.93
C MET A 15 13.60 37.92 10.06
N THR A 16 13.66 38.36 11.33
CA THR A 16 13.42 37.50 12.50
C THR A 16 12.02 36.90 12.46
N ALA A 17 11.01 37.71 12.10
CA ALA A 17 9.63 37.24 11.94
C ALA A 17 9.48 36.24 10.77
N MET A 18 10.20 36.44 9.67
CA MET A 18 10.13 35.55 8.50
C MET A 18 10.86 34.21 8.77
N CYS A 19 11.96 34.26 9.50
CA CYS A 19 12.75 33.09 9.89
C CYS A 19 11.98 32.18 10.84
N ASP A 20 11.29 32.75 11.83
CA ASP A 20 10.48 31.99 12.79
C ASP A 20 9.28 31.30 12.11
N VAL A 21 8.57 32.01 11.23
CA VAL A 21 7.48 31.42 10.43
C VAL A 21 7.99 30.28 9.54
N ALA A 22 9.16 30.44 8.92
CA ALA A 22 9.75 29.38 8.11
C ALA A 22 10.12 28.15 8.95
N PHE A 23 10.64 28.36 10.17
CA PHE A 23 10.99 27.27 11.08
C PHE A 23 9.74 26.53 11.62
N LEU A 24 8.67 27.26 11.92
CA LEU A 24 7.38 26.66 12.29
C LEU A 24 6.79 25.82 11.16
N LEU A 25 6.86 26.28 9.90
CA LEU A 25 6.37 25.50 8.76
C LEU A 25 7.25 24.28 8.50
N LEU A 26 8.57 24.41 8.59
CA LEU A 26 9.49 23.28 8.44
C LEU A 26 9.25 22.22 9.50
N THR A 27 9.13 22.62 10.78
CA THR A 27 8.86 21.68 11.88
C THR A 27 7.49 21.04 11.74
N PHE A 28 6.46 21.81 11.34
CA PHE A 28 5.14 21.28 11.04
C PHE A 28 5.18 20.25 9.90
N PHE A 29 5.84 20.55 8.78
CA PHE A 29 5.97 19.59 7.69
C PHE A 29 6.75 18.36 8.11
N ILE A 30 7.88 18.49 8.82
CA ILE A 30 8.64 17.34 9.31
C ILE A 30 7.79 16.45 10.24
N LEU A 31 7.00 17.03 11.15
CA LEU A 31 6.16 16.29 12.09
C LEU A 31 4.91 15.67 11.44
N THR A 32 4.37 16.30 10.39
CA THR A 32 3.16 15.81 9.69
C THR A 32 3.47 14.92 8.49
N THR A 33 4.70 14.95 7.96
CA THR A 33 5.10 14.06 6.86
C THR A 33 5.12 12.62 7.35
N GLN A 34 4.26 11.80 6.75
CA GLN A 34 4.33 10.35 6.91
C GLN A 34 5.18 9.77 5.79
N PHE A 35 6.18 8.96 6.14
CA PHE A 35 6.93 8.23 5.13
C PHE A 35 6.01 7.28 4.38
N LYS A 36 6.08 7.32 3.04
CA LYS A 36 5.43 6.31 2.22
C LYS A 36 5.99 4.94 2.62
N LYS A 37 5.10 4.04 3.03
CA LYS A 37 5.45 2.65 3.31
C LYS A 37 6.12 2.04 2.06
N PRO A 38 7.34 1.48 2.18
CA PRO A 38 8.04 0.93 1.02
C PRO A 38 7.27 -0.26 0.47
N ASP A 39 6.95 -0.23 -0.83
CA ASP A 39 6.31 -1.35 -1.51
C ASP A 39 7.26 -2.56 -1.53
N VAL A 40 6.73 -3.76 -1.31
CA VAL A 40 7.50 -5.03 -1.30
C VAL A 40 8.17 -5.29 -2.65
N GLU A 41 7.61 -4.76 -3.73
CA GLU A 41 8.18 -4.81 -5.07
C GLU A 41 7.97 -3.48 -5.80
N GLN A 42 8.94 -3.06 -6.61
CA GLN A 42 8.84 -1.82 -7.38
C GLN A 42 7.82 -1.97 -8.51
N ILE A 43 6.56 -1.68 -8.20
CA ILE A 43 5.45 -1.66 -9.15
C ILE A 43 5.24 -0.22 -9.61
N LYS A 44 5.37 0.02 -10.91
CA LYS A 44 5.08 1.30 -11.53
C LYS A 44 3.65 1.26 -12.08
N PRO A 45 2.68 1.92 -11.41
CA PRO A 45 1.32 1.94 -11.91
C PRO A 45 1.20 2.79 -13.17
N PRO A 46 0.30 2.42 -14.11
CA PRO A 46 0.07 3.20 -15.33
C PRO A 46 -0.50 4.58 -15.01
N SER A 47 -0.29 5.54 -15.90
CA SER A 47 -0.78 6.91 -15.72
C SER A 47 -2.27 7.03 -16.04
N SER A 48 -2.96 7.94 -15.37
CA SER A 48 -4.37 8.27 -15.61
C SER A 48 -4.65 9.74 -15.30
N ILE A 49 -5.64 10.28 -16.00
CA ILE A 49 -6.25 11.60 -15.75
C ILE A 49 -7.28 11.58 -14.61
N SER A 50 -7.54 10.42 -13.99
CA SER A 50 -8.53 10.30 -12.91
C SER A 50 -8.07 11.06 -11.66
N GLU A 51 -8.86 12.06 -11.24
CA GLU A 51 -8.65 12.83 -10.01
C GLU A 51 -9.29 12.18 -8.77
N LYS A 52 -9.92 11.01 -8.93
CA LYS A 52 -10.63 10.36 -7.83
C LYS A 52 -9.64 9.78 -6.81
N LEU A 53 -9.64 10.36 -5.63
CA LEU A 53 -8.82 9.90 -4.52
C LEU A 53 -9.31 8.54 -4.00
N LEU A 54 -8.35 7.69 -3.66
CA LEU A 54 -8.62 6.44 -2.96
C LEU A 54 -9.15 6.74 -1.55
N PRO A 55 -10.12 5.98 -1.05
CA PRO A 55 -10.55 6.10 0.34
C PRO A 55 -9.44 5.60 1.27
N ASP A 56 -9.08 6.41 2.26
CA ASP A 56 -8.00 6.08 3.21
C ASP A 56 -8.36 4.97 4.20
N ALA A 57 -9.65 4.83 4.52
CA ALA A 57 -10.13 3.84 5.48
C ALA A 57 -10.56 2.54 4.79
N SER A 58 -10.26 1.41 5.43
CA SER A 58 -10.84 0.10 5.09
C SER A 58 -10.52 -0.38 3.66
N LEU A 59 -9.32 -0.02 3.17
CA LEU A 59 -8.83 -0.41 1.85
C LEU A 59 -7.88 -1.61 1.94
N MET A 60 -8.19 -2.68 1.23
CA MET A 60 -7.25 -3.76 0.95
C MET A 60 -6.68 -3.58 -0.46
N THR A 61 -5.40 -3.91 -0.64
CA THR A 61 -4.72 -3.68 -1.93
C THR A 61 -4.11 -4.96 -2.46
N ILE A 62 -4.37 -5.28 -3.72
CA ILE A 62 -3.69 -6.35 -4.46
C ILE A 62 -2.65 -5.71 -5.37
N ASN A 63 -1.41 -6.13 -5.20
CA ASN A 63 -0.28 -5.71 -6.01
C ASN A 63 0.03 -6.81 -7.03
N ALA A 64 0.00 -6.46 -8.32
CA ALA A 64 0.34 -7.36 -9.42
C ALA A 64 1.66 -6.91 -10.06
N THR A 65 2.62 -7.84 -10.13
CA THR A 65 3.94 -7.58 -10.71
C THR A 65 3.98 -7.94 -12.20
N PRO A 66 4.99 -7.45 -12.95
CA PRO A 66 5.17 -7.80 -14.37
C PRO A 66 5.24 -9.31 -14.63
N ASP A 67 5.80 -10.05 -13.67
CA ASP A 67 5.95 -11.51 -13.74
C ASP A 67 4.60 -12.25 -13.61
N GLY A 68 3.55 -11.57 -13.15
CA GLY A 68 2.26 -12.18 -12.80
C GLY A 68 2.20 -12.70 -11.37
N LYS A 69 3.06 -12.18 -10.48
CA LYS A 69 3.02 -12.52 -9.05
C LYS A 69 2.09 -11.54 -8.35
N PHE A 70 1.33 -12.06 -7.39
CA PHE A 70 0.40 -11.27 -6.60
C PHE A 70 0.87 -11.16 -5.16
N TYR A 71 0.73 -9.95 -4.61
CA TYR A 71 0.88 -9.67 -3.19
C TYR A 71 -0.42 -9.06 -2.66
N PHE A 72 -0.84 -9.50 -1.49
CA PHE A 72 -2.04 -9.00 -0.82
C PHE A 72 -1.66 -8.11 0.35
N GLN A 73 -2.16 -6.88 0.38
CA GLN A 73 -2.00 -5.95 1.48
C GLN A 73 -3.32 -5.89 2.28
N PRO A 74 -3.33 -6.38 3.52
CA PRO A 74 -4.51 -6.28 4.39
C PRO A 74 -4.71 -4.85 4.89
N VAL A 75 -5.95 -4.54 5.28
CA VAL A 75 -6.34 -3.24 5.88
C VAL A 75 -5.45 -2.91 7.08
N ASP A 76 -5.12 -1.62 7.29
CA ASP A 76 -4.20 -1.17 8.33
C ASP A 76 -4.70 -1.32 9.79
N ASN A 77 -5.90 -1.86 10.01
CA ASN A 77 -6.43 -2.11 11.35
C ASN A 77 -5.84 -3.38 11.97
N ALA A 78 -5.15 -3.21 13.10
CA ALA A 78 -4.45 -4.29 13.79
C ALA A 78 -5.37 -5.40 14.32
N SER A 79 -6.61 -5.08 14.75
CA SER A 79 -7.55 -6.09 15.25
C SER A 79 -8.08 -6.95 14.12
N GLU A 80 -8.54 -6.30 13.05
CA GLU A 80 -9.09 -6.97 11.87
C GLU A 80 -8.07 -7.86 11.17
N ARG A 81 -6.78 -7.46 11.17
CA ARG A 81 -5.68 -8.30 10.68
C ARG A 81 -5.55 -9.61 11.44
N VAL A 82 -5.75 -9.61 12.75
CA VAL A 82 -5.66 -10.82 13.57
C VAL A 82 -6.80 -11.76 13.27
N ASP A 83 -8.01 -11.23 13.14
CA ASP A 83 -9.19 -12.03 12.83
C ASP A 83 -9.12 -12.61 11.42
N LEU A 84 -8.60 -11.84 10.46
CA LEU A 84 -8.30 -12.32 9.12
C LEU A 84 -7.30 -13.49 9.14
N LEU A 85 -6.20 -13.37 9.89
CA LEU A 85 -5.19 -14.43 10.02
C LEU A 85 -5.79 -15.71 10.63
N LYS A 86 -6.64 -15.58 11.66
CA LYS A 86 -7.32 -16.72 12.29
C LYS A 86 -8.25 -17.43 11.30
N LYS A 87 -9.10 -16.69 10.59
CA LYS A 87 -10.01 -17.25 9.58
C LYS A 87 -9.27 -17.96 8.46
N MET A 88 -8.17 -17.37 7.98
CA MET A 88 -7.30 -18.02 6.99
C MET A 88 -6.62 -19.27 7.57
N GLY A 89 -6.23 -19.26 8.84
CA GLY A 89 -5.72 -20.44 9.54
C GLY A 89 -6.75 -21.58 9.61
N GLU A 90 -7.99 -21.25 9.96
CA GLU A 90 -9.11 -22.21 10.03
C GLU A 90 -9.45 -22.80 8.65
N LYS A 91 -9.56 -21.96 7.62
CA LYS A 91 -9.88 -22.40 6.25
C LYS A 91 -8.84 -23.39 5.70
N TYR A 92 -7.56 -23.21 6.05
CA TYR A 92 -6.46 -24.06 5.60
C TYR A 92 -6.04 -25.14 6.61
N ASN A 93 -6.80 -25.31 7.69
CA ASN A 93 -6.50 -26.26 8.79
C ASN A 93 -5.05 -26.13 9.30
N LEU A 94 -4.53 -24.90 9.34
CA LEU A 94 -3.18 -24.64 9.85
C LEU A 94 -3.16 -24.74 11.38
N PRO A 95 -2.04 -25.18 11.97
CA PRO A 95 -1.91 -25.15 13.42
C PRO A 95 -2.06 -23.71 13.92
N ALA A 96 -2.60 -23.53 15.12
CA ALA A 96 -2.76 -22.22 15.73
C ALA A 96 -1.48 -21.36 15.62
N PHE A 97 -1.64 -20.07 15.31
CA PHE A 97 -0.52 -19.15 15.22
C PHE A 97 -0.06 -18.76 16.63
N SER A 98 1.26 -18.70 16.83
CA SER A 98 1.87 -18.25 18.07
C SER A 98 1.61 -16.75 18.30
N PRO A 99 1.56 -16.24 19.54
CA PRO A 99 1.46 -14.80 19.82
C PRO A 99 2.52 -13.97 19.08
N ASN A 100 3.72 -14.53 18.91
CA ASN A 100 4.81 -13.89 18.16
C ASN A 100 4.49 -13.79 16.66
N GLU A 101 3.89 -14.83 16.07
CA GLU A 101 3.48 -14.86 14.66
C GLU A 101 2.32 -13.89 14.39
N ILE A 102 1.40 -13.76 15.34
CA ILE A 102 0.28 -12.79 15.27
C ILE A 102 0.81 -11.36 15.33
N ALA A 103 1.70 -11.07 16.29
CA ALA A 103 2.33 -9.75 16.41
C ALA A 103 3.21 -9.43 15.19
N ALA A 104 3.86 -10.44 14.61
CA ALA A 104 4.58 -10.34 13.36
C ALA A 104 3.64 -9.97 12.19
N PHE A 105 2.51 -10.65 12.04
CA PHE A 105 1.54 -10.41 10.97
C PHE A 105 0.93 -9.02 11.03
N GLN A 106 0.65 -8.49 12.23
CA GLN A 106 0.15 -7.12 12.39
C GLN A 106 1.08 -6.07 11.76
N ARG A 107 2.40 -6.32 11.77
CA ARG A 107 3.42 -5.42 11.21
C ARG A 107 3.70 -5.66 9.72
N VAL A 108 3.23 -6.77 9.16
CA VAL A 108 3.43 -7.09 7.73
C VAL A 108 2.63 -6.11 6.88
N GLN A 109 3.28 -5.57 5.84
CA GLN A 109 2.64 -4.64 4.90
C GLN A 109 1.95 -5.38 3.76
N ALA A 110 2.61 -6.39 3.19
CA ALA A 110 2.03 -7.24 2.16
C ALA A 110 2.41 -8.71 2.39
N VAL A 111 1.45 -9.59 2.18
CA VAL A 111 1.62 -11.04 2.13
C VAL A 111 1.90 -11.42 0.68
N GLY A 112 3.04 -12.04 0.42
CA GLY A 112 3.42 -12.52 -0.90
C GLY A 112 3.65 -14.03 -0.97
N VAL A 113 3.37 -14.76 0.10
CA VAL A 113 3.73 -16.18 0.22
C VAL A 113 2.49 -17.07 0.23
N PRO A 114 2.59 -18.32 -0.26
CA PRO A 114 1.56 -19.31 -0.07
C PRO A 114 1.27 -19.56 1.42
N MET A 115 0.05 -19.99 1.76
CA MET A 115 -0.36 -20.27 3.14
C MET A 115 0.56 -21.28 3.86
N ALA A 116 1.10 -22.26 3.13
CA ALA A 116 2.04 -23.24 3.66
C ALA A 116 3.37 -22.62 4.14
N GLN A 117 3.80 -21.53 3.51
CA GLN A 117 5.05 -20.82 3.82
C GLN A 117 4.83 -19.61 4.73
N LEU A 118 3.57 -19.27 5.03
CA LEU A 118 3.22 -18.09 5.84
C LEU A 118 3.88 -18.12 7.21
N LYS A 119 3.91 -19.27 7.89
CA LYS A 119 4.59 -19.41 9.20
C LYS A 119 6.09 -19.13 9.11
N SER A 120 6.75 -19.72 8.12
CA SER A 120 8.18 -19.48 7.88
C SER A 120 8.46 -18.00 7.59
N PHE A 121 7.61 -17.36 6.79
CA PHE A 121 7.70 -15.93 6.50
C PHE A 121 7.50 -15.06 7.76
N LEU A 122 6.55 -15.42 8.63
CA LEU A 122 6.31 -14.74 9.91
C LEU A 122 7.41 -14.96 10.95
N ASN A 123 8.26 -15.98 10.78
CA ASN A 123 9.40 -16.24 11.65
C ASN A 123 10.70 -15.54 11.21
N LEU A 124 10.77 -15.01 9.99
CA LEU A 124 11.91 -14.19 9.53
C LEU A 124 12.03 -12.89 10.34
N SER A 125 13.19 -12.24 10.34
CA SER A 125 13.34 -10.91 10.95
C SER A 125 12.57 -9.83 10.17
N GLU A 126 12.28 -8.68 10.79
CA GLU A 126 11.51 -7.61 10.12
C GLU A 126 12.17 -7.10 8.83
N ASP A 127 13.50 -7.04 8.81
CA ASP A 127 14.26 -6.56 7.66
C ASP A 127 14.34 -7.60 6.54
N GLU A 128 14.43 -8.88 6.89
CA GLU A 128 14.33 -9.97 5.92
C GLU A 128 12.93 -10.03 5.32
N ARG A 129 11.87 -9.84 6.11
CA ARG A 129 10.49 -9.84 5.59
C ARG A 129 10.22 -8.72 4.60
N LYS A 130 10.76 -7.52 4.84
CA LYS A 130 10.63 -6.39 3.92
C LYS A 130 11.33 -6.66 2.58
N ASN A 131 12.46 -7.35 2.63
CA ASN A 131 13.27 -7.66 1.45
C ASN A 131 12.93 -9.01 0.81
N TYR A 132 12.05 -9.81 1.44
CA TYR A 132 11.70 -11.13 0.98
C TYR A 132 10.79 -11.02 -0.25
N LYS A 133 11.41 -11.25 -1.41
CA LYS A 133 10.70 -11.41 -2.68
C LYS A 133 10.28 -12.85 -2.79
N SER A 134 8.97 -13.10 -2.71
CA SER A 134 8.45 -14.44 -2.88
C SER A 134 8.71 -14.91 -4.31
N PRO A 135 9.32 -16.08 -4.53
CA PRO A 135 9.59 -16.60 -5.86
C PRO A 135 8.29 -16.88 -6.63
N THR A 136 7.19 -17.19 -5.95
CA THR A 136 5.91 -17.59 -6.57
C THR A 136 4.78 -16.58 -6.38
N GLY A 137 4.87 -15.67 -5.40
CA GLY A 137 3.72 -14.85 -5.00
C GLY A 137 2.64 -15.69 -4.29
N ILE A 138 1.48 -15.07 -4.05
CA ILE A 138 0.28 -15.80 -3.60
C ILE A 138 -0.26 -16.62 -4.79
N PRO A 139 -0.49 -17.94 -4.62
CA PRO A 139 -1.02 -18.78 -5.69
C PRO A 139 -2.41 -18.31 -6.15
N MET A 140 -2.55 -18.21 -7.47
CA MET A 140 -3.79 -17.90 -8.17
C MET A 140 -3.97 -18.86 -9.35
N ASP A 141 -3.87 -20.14 -9.05
CA ASP A 141 -4.01 -21.21 -10.03
C ASP A 141 -5.46 -21.71 -10.09
N SER A 142 -5.80 -22.48 -11.12
CA SER A 142 -7.14 -23.05 -11.31
C SER A 142 -7.65 -23.86 -10.11
N THR A 143 -6.74 -24.53 -9.38
CA THR A 143 -7.07 -25.38 -8.23
C THR A 143 -6.88 -24.67 -6.88
N ASN A 144 -6.02 -23.65 -6.82
CA ASN A 144 -5.64 -22.98 -5.58
C ASN A 144 -5.70 -21.45 -5.76
N LYS A 145 -6.87 -20.88 -5.46
CA LYS A 145 -7.15 -19.44 -5.54
C LYS A 145 -6.95 -18.75 -4.19
N GLN A 146 -5.76 -18.89 -3.59
CA GLN A 146 -5.52 -18.41 -2.22
C GLN A 146 -5.70 -16.90 -2.10
N LEU A 147 -5.45 -16.15 -3.18
CA LEU A 147 -5.65 -14.71 -3.22
C LEU A 147 -7.14 -14.32 -3.12
N VAL A 148 -8.03 -15.07 -3.76
CA VAL A 148 -9.48 -14.88 -3.64
C VAL A 148 -9.93 -15.17 -2.21
N ASP A 149 -9.37 -16.22 -1.61
CA ASP A 149 -9.66 -16.56 -0.22
C ASP A 149 -9.27 -15.44 0.74
N TRP A 150 -8.13 -14.78 0.54
CA TRP A 150 -7.74 -13.61 1.33
C TRP A 150 -8.77 -12.48 1.23
N VAL A 151 -9.31 -12.22 0.05
CA VAL A 151 -10.34 -11.20 -0.17
C VAL A 151 -11.66 -11.61 0.49
N GLU A 152 -12.11 -12.84 0.26
CA GLU A 152 -13.35 -13.39 0.83
C GLU A 152 -13.33 -13.40 2.37
N GLN A 153 -12.22 -13.84 2.97
CA GLN A 153 -12.07 -13.84 4.43
C GLN A 153 -11.98 -12.41 4.98
N SER A 154 -11.39 -11.48 4.23
CA SER A 154 -11.39 -10.06 4.60
C SER A 154 -12.82 -9.50 4.61
N LEU A 155 -13.61 -9.76 3.55
CA LEU A 155 -15.02 -9.34 3.48
C LEU A 155 -15.87 -9.99 4.58
N SER A 156 -15.54 -11.22 4.97
CA SER A 156 -16.19 -11.90 6.09
C SER A 156 -15.88 -11.26 7.44
N VAL A 157 -14.75 -10.55 7.59
CA VAL A 157 -14.43 -9.75 8.79
C VAL A 157 -15.19 -8.43 8.73
N ASN A 158 -15.17 -7.75 7.59
CA ASN A 158 -15.89 -6.50 7.39
C ASN A 158 -16.43 -6.40 5.95
N PRO A 159 -17.77 -6.39 5.76
CA PRO A 159 -18.39 -6.28 4.44
C PRO A 159 -18.12 -4.94 3.73
N ASP A 160 -17.77 -3.89 4.46
CA ASP A 160 -17.57 -2.54 3.91
C ASP A 160 -16.17 -2.31 3.34
N TYR A 161 -15.29 -3.33 3.38
CA TYR A 161 -13.96 -3.19 2.81
C TYR A 161 -13.99 -2.95 1.30
N LYS A 162 -13.10 -2.06 0.88
CA LYS A 162 -12.89 -1.74 -0.54
C LYS A 162 -11.61 -2.40 -1.01
N LEU A 163 -11.63 -2.92 -2.23
CA LEU A 163 -10.46 -3.48 -2.89
C LEU A 163 -9.86 -2.47 -3.86
N ALA A 164 -8.55 -2.30 -3.80
CA ALA A 164 -7.77 -1.63 -4.83
C ALA A 164 -6.78 -2.61 -5.47
N ILE A 165 -6.56 -2.48 -6.77
CA ILE A 165 -5.61 -3.29 -7.53
C ILE A 165 -4.56 -2.34 -8.11
N LYS A 166 -3.30 -2.58 -7.78
CA LYS A 166 -2.14 -1.87 -8.29
C LYS A 166 -1.34 -2.82 -9.15
N GLY A 167 -1.40 -2.65 -10.46
CA GLY A 167 -0.62 -3.42 -11.43
C GLY A 167 0.53 -2.60 -12.00
N ASP A 168 1.60 -3.28 -12.41
CA ASP A 168 2.67 -2.64 -13.19
C ASP A 168 2.22 -2.41 -14.64
N VAL A 169 2.67 -1.33 -15.28
CA VAL A 169 2.40 -1.01 -16.69
C VAL A 169 2.74 -2.15 -17.64
N THR A 170 3.79 -2.91 -17.32
CA THR A 170 4.28 -4.03 -18.14
C THR A 170 3.55 -5.35 -17.90
N THR A 171 2.61 -5.38 -16.96
CA THR A 171 1.84 -6.60 -16.64
C THR A 171 0.86 -6.91 -17.76
N GLU A 172 1.01 -8.06 -18.40
CA GLU A 172 0.11 -8.48 -19.47
C GLU A 172 -1.26 -8.92 -18.93
N TYR A 173 -2.32 -8.61 -19.68
CA TYR A 173 -3.70 -8.97 -19.31
C TYR A 173 -3.91 -10.46 -18.99
N PRO A 174 -3.34 -11.45 -19.74
CA PRO A 174 -3.51 -12.86 -19.43
C PRO A 174 -3.06 -13.24 -18.01
N LYS A 175 -2.07 -12.54 -17.45
CA LYS A 175 -1.56 -12.79 -16.09
C LYS A 175 -2.53 -12.30 -15.02
N VAL A 176 -3.29 -11.23 -15.30
CA VAL A 176 -4.27 -10.65 -14.36
C VAL A 176 -5.69 -11.18 -14.61
N LYS A 177 -5.93 -11.83 -15.74
CA LYS A 177 -7.24 -12.41 -16.08
C LYS A 177 -7.74 -13.38 -15.00
N SER A 178 -6.86 -14.24 -14.49
CA SER A 178 -7.19 -15.18 -13.39
C SER A 178 -7.61 -14.46 -12.12
N LEU A 179 -7.06 -13.27 -11.85
CA LEU A 179 -7.47 -12.42 -10.74
C LEU A 179 -8.90 -11.92 -10.93
N PHE A 180 -9.23 -11.36 -12.09
CA PHE A 180 -10.58 -10.84 -12.35
C PHE A 180 -11.63 -11.94 -12.38
N GLU A 181 -11.31 -13.11 -12.93
CA GLU A 181 -12.20 -14.28 -12.89
C GLU A 181 -12.41 -14.76 -11.45
N GLY A 182 -11.34 -14.83 -10.64
CA GLY A 182 -11.45 -15.17 -9.22
C GLY A 182 -12.29 -14.18 -8.41
N LEU A 183 -12.16 -12.88 -8.67
CA LEU A 183 -13.00 -11.85 -8.04
C LEU A 183 -14.46 -11.90 -8.52
N ARG A 184 -14.69 -12.30 -9.77
CA ARG A 184 -16.03 -12.51 -10.31
C ARG A 184 -16.72 -13.72 -9.67
N ASP A 185 -15.98 -14.79 -9.38
CA ASP A 185 -16.53 -16.00 -8.76
C ASP A 185 -17.10 -15.73 -7.35
N ILE A 186 -16.58 -14.71 -6.65
CA ILE A 186 -17.08 -14.24 -5.34
C ILE A 186 -18.07 -13.07 -5.45
N ASP A 187 -18.58 -12.79 -6.65
CA ASP A 187 -19.46 -11.65 -6.96
C ASP A 187 -18.90 -10.26 -6.54
N PHE A 188 -17.57 -10.16 -6.40
CA PHE A 188 -16.91 -8.92 -6.00
C PHE A 188 -16.54 -8.07 -7.23
N LEU A 189 -17.52 -7.30 -7.70
CA LEU A 189 -17.43 -6.54 -8.96
C LEU A 189 -16.99 -5.07 -8.80
N LYS A 190 -16.81 -4.59 -7.56
CA LYS A 190 -16.51 -3.18 -7.27
C LYS A 190 -15.11 -3.03 -6.67
N PHE A 191 -14.15 -2.65 -7.50
CA PHE A 191 -12.77 -2.40 -7.08
C PHE A 191 -12.18 -1.15 -7.76
N TRP A 192 -11.14 -0.61 -7.14
CA TRP A 192 -10.37 0.53 -7.64
C TRP A 192 -9.14 0.03 -8.40
N LEU A 193 -8.75 0.73 -9.46
CA LEU A 193 -7.45 0.54 -10.10
C LEU A 193 -6.54 1.69 -9.67
N ILE A 194 -5.38 1.37 -9.10
CA ILE A 194 -4.41 2.37 -8.67
C ILE A 194 -3.57 2.78 -9.87
N THR A 195 -3.64 4.07 -10.23
CA THR A 195 -2.89 4.68 -11.33
C THR A 195 -2.01 5.81 -10.80
N SER A 196 -0.94 6.13 -11.52
CA SER A 196 -0.20 7.38 -11.32
C SER A 196 -0.93 8.54 -12.01
N GLN A 197 -0.72 9.77 -11.54
CA GLN A 197 -1.32 10.95 -12.18
C GLN A 197 -0.58 11.24 -13.49
N GLU A 198 -1.34 11.33 -14.59
CA GLU A 198 -0.80 11.79 -15.86
C GLU A 198 -0.54 13.29 -15.77
N GLY A 199 0.72 13.70 -15.98
CA GLY A 199 1.05 15.12 -16.10
C GLY A 199 0.26 15.70 -17.28
N LYS A 200 -0.40 16.85 -17.08
CA LYS A 200 -1.13 17.52 -18.16
C LYS A 200 -0.21 17.63 -19.38
N PRO A 201 -0.67 17.33 -20.61
CA PRO A 201 0.09 17.64 -21.80
C PRO A 201 0.46 19.12 -21.72
N ASN A 202 1.75 19.45 -21.90
CA ASN A 202 2.18 20.83 -21.98
C ASN A 202 1.41 21.48 -23.15
N GLU A 203 0.49 22.40 -22.85
CA GLU A 203 0.04 23.45 -23.77
C GLU A 203 1.06 24.59 -23.79
#